data_AF-A0A645G3T5-F1
#
_entry.id   AF-A0A645G3T5-F1
#
_cell.length_a   1.000
_cell.length_b   1.000
_cell.length_c   1.000
_cell.angle_alpha   90.00
_cell.angle_beta   90.00
_cell.angle_gamma   90.00
#
_symmetry.space_group_name_H-M   'P 1'
#
loop_
_entity.id
_entity.type
_entity.pdbx_description
1 polymer ?
#
loop_
_entity_poly.entity_id
_entity_poly.type
_entity_poly.pdbx_seq_one_letter_code
_entity_poly.pdbx_strand_id
1 'polypeptide(L)'
;MGVLVNVTGSMDIGLEEVEQAATLVQQAANPEALIIFGATFDETLEDEIRVTVIATGFDDNKPPVTSTPFTKAAEKVEAKTAEPEKPGEKKAETQGDRLLKLASEEPGKTEDPEDEKRFNDILEIFKKKDY
;
A
#
# COMPACT_ATOMS: atom_id res chain seq x y z
N MET A 1 -16.52 5.91 18.54
CA MET A 1 -15.45 5.13 17.89
C MET A 1 -15.58 5.31 16.40
N GLY A 2 -14.47 5.54 15.69
CA GLY A 2 -14.44 5.70 14.24
C GLY A 2 -13.41 4.78 13.60
N VAL A 3 -13.66 4.35 12.38
CA VAL A 3 -12.73 3.51 11.61
C VAL A 3 -12.60 4.09 10.20
N LEU A 4 -11.38 4.29 9.75
CA LEU A 4 -11.05 4.56 8.36
C LEU A 4 -10.43 3.31 7.75
N VAL A 5 -10.98 2.86 6.63
CA VAL A 5 -10.48 1.72 5.88
C VAL A 5 -10.12 2.19 4.48
N ASN A 6 -8.89 1.93 4.05
CA ASN A 6 -8.49 2.09 2.65
C ASN A 6 -8.13 0.73 2.06
N VAL A 7 -8.73 0.40 0.92
CA VAL A 7 -8.39 -0.79 0.15
C VAL A 7 -7.61 -0.36 -1.09
N THR A 8 -6.38 -0.86 -1.22
CA THR A 8 -5.54 -0.63 -2.39
C THR A 8 -5.36 -1.94 -3.14
N GLY A 9 -5.57 -1.92 -4.46
CA GLY A 9 -5.45 -3.10 -5.30
C GLY A 9 -5.16 -2.73 -6.74
N SER A 10 -4.86 -3.74 -7.55
CA SER A 10 -4.68 -3.59 -9.00
C SER A 10 -6.01 -3.38 -9.72
N MET A 11 -5.96 -3.15 -11.03
CA MET A 11 -7.17 -3.08 -11.85
C MET A 11 -7.85 -4.44 -12.03
N ASP A 12 -7.13 -5.53 -11.77
CA ASP A 12 -7.59 -6.90 -11.95
C ASP A 12 -8.30 -7.44 -10.70
N ILE A 13 -8.24 -6.72 -9.58
CA ILE A 13 -8.92 -7.09 -8.33
C ILE A 13 -10.45 -7.04 -8.49
N GLY A 14 -11.10 -8.10 -8.03
CA GLY A 14 -12.54 -8.25 -8.07
C GLY A 14 -13.25 -7.52 -6.93
N LEU A 15 -14.49 -7.10 -7.17
CA LEU A 15 -15.34 -6.49 -6.15
C LEU A 15 -15.58 -7.44 -4.96
N GLU A 16 -15.63 -8.75 -5.19
CA GLU A 16 -15.85 -9.76 -4.15
C GLU A 16 -14.73 -9.76 -3.11
N GLU A 17 -13.48 -9.57 -3.53
CA GLU A 17 -12.31 -9.55 -2.62
C GLU A 17 -12.34 -8.30 -1.74
N VAL A 18 -12.71 -7.17 -2.33
CA VAL A 18 -12.91 -5.90 -1.62
C VAL A 18 -14.07 -6.03 -0.62
N GLU A 19 -15.18 -6.64 -1.01
CA GLU A 19 -16.35 -6.87 -0.14
C GLU A 19 -16.00 -7.77 1.04
N GLN A 20 -15.25 -8.85 0.81
CA GLN A 20 -14.79 -9.74 1.87
C GLN A 20 -13.93 -8.98 2.89
N ALA A 21 -12.95 -8.20 2.43
CA ALA A 21 -12.10 -7.40 3.30
C ALA A 21 -12.91 -6.38 4.11
N ALA A 22 -13.83 -5.67 3.46
CA ALA A 22 -14.70 -4.69 4.11
C ALA A 22 -15.60 -5.34 5.18
N THR A 23 -16.18 -6.50 4.86
CA THR A 23 -17.05 -7.26 5.77
C THR A 23 -16.28 -7.71 7.01
N LEU A 24 -15.04 -8.19 6.86
CA LEU A 24 -14.20 -8.60 7.99
C LEU A 24 -13.91 -7.43 8.93
N VAL A 25 -13.61 -6.25 8.39
CA VAL A 25 -13.38 -5.05 9.23
C VAL A 25 -14.66 -4.65 9.94
N GLN A 26 -15.81 -4.67 9.26
CA GLN A 26 -17.10 -4.32 9.86
C GLN A 26 -17.48 -5.27 10.99
N GLN A 27 -17.25 -6.58 10.82
CA GLN A 27 -17.52 -7.59 11.85
C GLN A 27 -16.61 -7.45 13.07
N ALA A 28 -15.36 -7.03 12.88
CA ALA A 28 -14.41 -6.78 13.96
C ALA A 28 -14.63 -5.44 14.65
N ALA A 29 -15.26 -4.47 13.97
CA ALA A 29 -15.55 -3.15 14.50
C ALA A 29 -16.73 -3.17 15.48
N ASN A 30 -16.85 -2.11 16.27
CA ASN A 30 -18.02 -1.89 17.10
C ASN A 30 -19.25 -1.66 16.19
N PRO A 31 -20.43 -2.24 16.48
CA PRO A 31 -21.65 -2.05 15.69
C PRO A 31 -22.07 -0.59 15.48
N GLU A 32 -21.76 0.29 16.44
CA GLU A 32 -22.08 1.72 16.41
C GLU A 32 -20.92 2.57 15.88
N ALA A 33 -19.87 1.96 15.33
CA ALA A 33 -18.73 2.70 14.79
C ALA A 33 -19.09 3.33 13.44
N LEU A 34 -18.67 4.58 13.26
CA LEU A 34 -18.65 5.21 11.96
C LEU A 34 -17.48 4.65 11.14
N ILE A 35 -17.78 3.93 10.07
CA ILE A 35 -16.78 3.36 9.16
C ILE A 35 -16.76 4.16 7.86
N ILE A 36 -15.58 4.67 7.49
CA ILE A 36 -15.33 5.41 6.25
C ILE A 36 -14.47 4.54 5.35
N PHE A 37 -14.96 4.25 4.14
CA PHE A 37 -14.27 3.45 3.13
C PHE A 37 -13.60 4.34 2.08
N GLY A 38 -12.34 4.02 1.78
CA GLY A 38 -11.57 4.53 0.67
C GLY A 38 -11.08 3.38 -0.22
N ALA A 39 -10.85 3.70 -1.49
CA ALA A 39 -10.26 2.79 -2.46
C ALA A 39 -9.16 3.51 -3.23
N THR A 40 -8.10 2.79 -3.59
CA THR A 40 -6.98 3.31 -4.39
C THR A 40 -6.55 2.23 -5.36
N PHE A 41 -6.20 2.62 -6.59
CA PHE A 41 -5.64 1.70 -7.57
C PHE A 41 -4.11 1.84 -7.58
N ASP A 42 -3.41 0.71 -7.58
CA ASP A 42 -1.97 0.62 -7.67
C ASP A 42 -1.61 -0.53 -8.62
N GLU A 43 -1.13 -0.21 -9.82
CA GLU A 43 -0.75 -1.18 -10.86
C GLU A 43 0.50 -1.99 -10.49
N THR A 44 1.25 -1.59 -9.45
CA THR A 44 2.40 -2.36 -8.97
C THR A 44 1.98 -3.52 -8.07
N LEU A 45 0.73 -3.51 -7.59
CA LEU A 45 0.10 -4.66 -6.99
C LEU A 45 -0.37 -5.53 -8.16
N GLU A 46 0.02 -6.80 -8.20
CA GLU A 46 -0.46 -7.76 -9.19
C GLU A 46 -1.80 -8.33 -8.69
N ASP A 47 -1.84 -9.59 -8.25
CA ASP A 47 -3.01 -10.23 -7.62
C ASP A 47 -3.09 -9.94 -6.10
N GLU A 48 -2.51 -8.84 -5.64
CA GLU A 48 -2.43 -8.49 -4.21
C GLU A 48 -3.33 -7.30 -3.85
N ILE A 49 -3.90 -7.37 -2.64
CA ILE A 49 -4.60 -6.24 -2.02
C ILE A 49 -3.87 -5.80 -0.74
N ARG A 50 -3.81 -4.49 -0.54
CA ARG A 50 -3.36 -3.88 0.71
C ARG A 50 -4.54 -3.20 1.39
N VAL A 51 -4.86 -3.65 2.60
CA VAL A 51 -5.92 -3.07 3.42
C VAL A 51 -5.27 -2.30 4.56
N THR A 52 -5.50 -0.99 4.59
CA THR A 52 -5.05 -0.12 5.68
C THR A 52 -6.24 0.22 6.56
N VAL A 53 -6.13 -0.07 7.86
CA VAL A 53 -7.18 0.20 8.85
C VAL A 53 -6.64 1.14 9.91
N ILE A 54 -7.34 2.25 10.13
CA ILE A 54 -7.06 3.21 11.20
C ILE A 54 -8.30 3.25 12.08
N ALA A 55 -8.19 2.75 13.31
CA ALA A 55 -9.28 2.74 14.27
C ALA A 55 -9.00 3.73 15.41
N THR A 56 -9.99 4.57 15.71
CA THR A 56 -9.86 5.70 16.65
C THR A 56 -11.02 5.72 17.66
N GLY A 57 -10.80 6.40 18.78
CA GLY A 57 -11.81 6.52 19.84
C GLY A 57 -11.91 5.27 20.71
N PHE A 58 -10.77 4.63 20.99
CA PHE A 58 -10.60 3.71 22.11
C PHE A 58 -10.21 4.50 23.36
N ASP A 59 -10.62 4.05 24.54
CA ASP A 59 -10.22 4.68 25.80
C ASP A 59 -8.72 4.42 26.09
N ASP A 60 -7.97 5.48 26.41
CA ASP A 60 -6.51 5.46 26.59
C ASP A 60 -6.01 4.73 27.85
N ASN A 61 -6.87 3.97 28.53
CA ASN A 61 -6.54 3.35 29.81
C ASN A 61 -5.72 2.06 29.70
N LYS A 62 -5.04 1.83 28.57
CA LYS A 62 -4.21 0.66 28.31
C LYS A 62 -2.75 1.09 28.06
N PRO A 63 -1.75 0.45 28.69
CA PRO A 63 -0.35 0.77 28.44
C PRO A 63 -0.01 0.60 26.95
N PRO A 64 0.83 1.48 26.39
CA PRO A 64 1.16 1.49 24.97
C PRO A 64 1.72 0.12 24.57
N VAL A 65 1.09 -0.50 23.57
CA VAL A 65 1.60 -1.73 22.97
C VAL A 65 2.77 -1.36 22.05
N THR A 66 3.95 -1.90 22.34
CA THR A 66 5.12 -1.75 21.47
C THR A 66 4.84 -2.57 20.19
N SER A 67 4.40 -1.90 19.12
CA SER A 67 4.20 -2.54 17.82
C SER A 67 5.56 -2.81 17.18
N THR A 68 5.88 -4.09 16.96
CA THR A 68 6.96 -4.46 16.03
C THR A 68 6.46 -4.26 14.59
N PRO A 69 7.21 -3.56 13.73
CA PRO A 69 6.79 -3.32 12.35
C PRO A 69 6.54 -4.63 11.59
N PHE A 70 5.56 -4.57 10.67
CA PHE A 70 4.97 -5.69 9.94
C PHE A 70 5.93 -6.39 8.94
N THR A 71 7.19 -5.95 8.85
CA THR A 71 8.18 -6.46 7.89
C THR A 71 8.71 -7.86 8.18
N LYS A 72 8.33 -8.49 9.29
CA LYS A 72 8.87 -9.82 9.69
C LYS A 72 8.10 -11.03 9.16
N ALA A 73 6.99 -10.84 8.44
CA ALA A 73 6.18 -11.94 7.92
C ALA A 73 6.65 -12.47 6.54
N ALA A 74 7.51 -11.74 5.82
CA ALA A 74 8.06 -12.17 4.53
C ALA A 74 9.18 -13.22 4.64
N GLU A 75 9.69 -13.50 5.85
CA GLU A 75 10.86 -14.38 6.03
C GLU A 75 10.50 -15.87 6.27
N LYS A 76 9.20 -16.22 6.34
CA LYS A 76 8.77 -17.57 6.77
C LYS A 76 7.99 -18.38 5.72
N VAL A 77 8.25 -18.16 4.44
CA VAL A 77 7.70 -18.99 3.36
C VAL A 77 8.76 -19.51 2.38
N GLU A 78 9.98 -19.77 2.85
CA GLU A 78 11.00 -20.51 2.08
C GLU A 78 11.56 -21.66 2.92
N ALA A 79 10.75 -22.69 3.18
CA ALA A 79 11.26 -23.93 3.79
C ALA A 79 10.44 -25.16 3.40
N LYS A 80 10.28 -25.42 2.09
CA LYS A 80 10.20 -26.79 1.56
C LYS A 80 10.37 -26.80 0.04
N THR A 81 11.56 -27.15 -0.44
CA THR A 81 11.80 -28.09 -1.57
C THR A 81 13.32 -28.31 -1.77
N ALA A 82 13.68 -29.60 -1.82
CA ALA A 82 14.84 -30.23 -2.46
C ALA A 82 16.30 -29.92 -2.04
N GLU A 83 16.99 -31.00 -1.68
CA GLU A 83 18.45 -31.20 -1.67
C GLU A 83 19.01 -31.34 -3.12
N PRO A 84 20.35 -31.36 -3.36
CA PRO A 84 21.04 -30.32 -4.13
C PRO A 84 21.72 -30.85 -5.42
N GLU A 85 21.92 -29.98 -6.42
CA GLU A 85 22.94 -30.23 -7.46
C GLU A 85 23.90 -29.03 -7.62
N LYS A 86 25.17 -29.39 -7.91
CA LYS A 86 26.42 -28.62 -7.77
C LYS A 86 26.74 -27.74 -9.01
N PRO A 87 27.78 -26.87 -8.97
CA PRO A 87 27.70 -25.49 -9.45
C PRO A 87 28.29 -25.26 -10.86
N GLY A 88 27.69 -24.34 -11.60
CA GLY A 88 28.17 -23.82 -12.89
C GLY A 88 28.42 -22.31 -12.83
N GLU A 89 29.67 -21.96 -13.07
CA GLU A 89 30.32 -20.65 -13.01
C GLU A 89 29.79 -19.66 -14.07
N LYS A 90 29.28 -18.48 -13.67
CA LYS A 90 29.27 -17.27 -14.52
C LYS A 90 29.53 -15.99 -13.72
N LYS A 91 30.62 -15.35 -14.12
CA LYS A 91 31.18 -14.01 -13.85
C LYS A 91 30.19 -12.98 -13.28
N ALA A 92 30.48 -12.50 -12.07
CA ALA A 92 29.75 -11.44 -11.38
C ALA A 92 30.05 -10.06 -11.98
N GLU A 93 29.02 -9.38 -12.47
CA GLU A 93 29.01 -7.91 -12.57
C GLU A 93 28.83 -7.36 -11.15
N THR A 94 29.72 -6.48 -10.73
CA THR A 94 29.81 -6.09 -9.32
C THR A 94 28.87 -4.93 -9.04
N GLN A 95 28.23 -4.96 -7.88
CA GLN A 95 27.20 -4.03 -7.41
C GLN A 95 27.60 -2.53 -7.45
N GLY A 96 28.90 -2.22 -7.51
CA GLY A 96 29.42 -0.85 -7.67
C GLY A 96 29.04 -0.20 -9.00
N ASP A 97 29.01 -0.96 -10.09
CA ASP A 97 28.69 -0.44 -11.42
C ASP A 97 27.19 -0.09 -11.56
N ARG A 98 26.35 -0.81 -10.82
CA ARG A 98 24.90 -0.54 -10.75
C ARG A 98 24.60 0.70 -9.92
N LEU A 99 25.38 0.96 -8.87
CA LEU A 99 25.18 2.08 -7.96
C LEU A 99 25.58 3.43 -8.59
N LEU A 100 26.64 3.48 -9.42
CA LEU A 100 26.99 4.69 -10.18
C LEU A 100 25.91 5.08 -11.21
N LYS A 101 25.22 4.08 -11.78
CA LYS A 101 24.15 4.32 -12.75
C LYS A 101 22.90 4.90 -12.09
N LEU A 102 22.51 4.39 -10.91
CA LEU A 102 21.39 4.94 -10.12
C LEU A 102 21.69 6.33 -9.55
N ALA A 103 22.94 6.63 -9.21
CA ALA A 103 23.33 7.93 -8.67
C ALA A 103 23.39 9.06 -9.72
N SER A 104 23.22 8.72 -11.01
CA SER A 104 23.22 9.68 -12.11
C SER A 104 21.80 10.08 -12.57
N GLU A 105 20.76 9.52 -11.94
CA GLU A 105 19.36 9.85 -12.21
C GLU A 105 18.85 10.76 -11.08
N GLU A 106 18.73 12.05 -11.37
CA GLU A 106 18.23 13.04 -10.40
C GLU A 106 16.73 12.82 -10.12
N PRO A 107 16.30 12.80 -8.84
CA PRO A 107 14.91 12.62 -8.49
C PRO A 107 14.17 13.95 -8.66
N GLY A 108 13.45 14.12 -9.75
CA GLY A 108 12.50 15.22 -9.89
C GLY A 108 12.34 15.75 -11.31
N LYS A 109 11.62 14.99 -12.15
CA LYS A 109 10.78 15.56 -13.23
C LYS A 109 9.91 14.48 -13.88
N THR A 110 8.88 14.03 -13.18
CA THR A 110 7.69 13.51 -13.88
C THR A 110 6.65 14.62 -13.82
N GLU A 111 6.88 15.65 -14.63
CA GLU A 111 5.87 16.65 -14.95
C GLU A 111 5.00 16.02 -16.04
N ASP A 112 4.09 15.13 -15.65
CA ASP A 112 3.02 14.74 -16.56
C ASP A 112 2.11 15.98 -16.74
N PRO A 113 2.04 16.57 -17.94
CA PRO A 113 1.18 17.72 -18.19
C PRO A 113 -0.30 17.43 -17.94
N GLU A 114 -0.73 16.16 -17.93
CA GLU A 114 -2.09 15.80 -17.54
C GLU A 114 -2.35 15.94 -16.03
N ASP A 115 -1.36 15.66 -15.19
CA ASP A 115 -1.51 15.75 -13.73
C ASP A 115 -1.59 17.21 -13.28
N GLU A 116 -0.81 18.11 -13.89
CA GLU A 116 -0.92 19.55 -13.65
C GLU A 116 -2.29 20.09 -14.09
N LYS A 117 -2.83 19.59 -15.20
CA LYS A 117 -4.18 19.94 -15.65
C LYS A 117 -5.24 19.44 -14.67
N ARG A 118 -5.19 18.18 -14.24
CA ARG A 118 -6.14 17.60 -13.27
C ARG A 118 -6.11 18.35 -11.94
N PHE A 119 -4.93 18.73 -11.48
CA PHE A 119 -4.76 19.52 -10.26
C PHE A 119 -5.37 20.92 -10.39
N ASN A 120 -5.13 21.61 -11.53
CA ASN A 120 -5.72 22.92 -11.80
C ASN A 120 -7.25 22.86 -11.91
N ASP A 121 -7.80 21.82 -12.55
CA ASP A 121 -9.25 21.60 -12.68
C ASP A 121 -9.91 21.48 -11.28
N ILE A 122 -9.25 20.83 -10.33
CA ILE A 122 -9.74 20.72 -8.94
C ILE A 122 -9.69 22.08 -8.23
N LEU A 123 -8.60 22.84 -8.38
CA LEU A 123 -8.47 24.16 -7.77
C LEU A 123 -9.51 25.15 -8.29
N GLU A 124 -9.90 25.05 -9.55
CA GLU A 124 -10.98 25.86 -10.12
C GLU A 124 -12.34 25.54 -9.51
N ILE A 125 -12.62 24.28 -9.20
CA ILE A 125 -13.86 23.87 -8.52
C ILE A 125 -13.98 24.53 -7.15
N PHE A 126 -12.88 24.60 -6.38
CA PHE A 126 -12.87 25.24 -5.06
C PHE A 126 -13.03 26.75 -5.15
N LYS A 127 -12.37 27.41 -6.11
CA LYS A 127 -12.46 28.87 -6.30
C LYS A 127 -13.81 29.34 -6.83
N LYS A 128 -14.56 28.45 -7.50
CA LYS A 128 -15.86 28.79 -8.11
C LYS A 128 -17.03 28.77 -7.13
N LYS A 129 -16.81 28.42 -5.85
CA LYS A 129 -17.89 28.23 -4.87
C LYS A 129 -18.12 29.40 -3.90
N ASP A 130 -17.50 30.55 -4.14
CA ASP A 130 -17.77 31.81 -3.43
C ASP A 130 -18.71 32.76 -4.20
N TYR A 131 -19.83 32.24 -4.68
CA TYR A 131 -21.01 33.03 -5.08
C TYR A 131 -22.31 32.31 -4.75
#